data_AF-A0A954I6Z3-F1
#
_entry.id   AF-A0A954I6Z3-F1
#
_cell.length_a   1.000
_cell.length_b   1.000
_cell.length_c   1.000
_cell.angle_alpha   90.00
_cell.angle_beta   90.00
_cell.angle_gamma   90.00
#
_symmetry.space_group_name_H-M   'P 1'
#
loop_
_entity.id
_entity.type
_entity.pdbx_description
1 polymer ?
#
loop_
_entity_poly.entity_id
_entity_poly.type
_entity_poly.pdbx_seq_one_letter_code
_entity_poly.pdbx_strand_id
1 'polypeptide(L)'
;LFPSPRANVLYGRMAGILLFIPYTAFRETHRTHHAYLNTPRDLEMWPYSNPAYSRWFRRAFVVFELLCGWIASPLIFSRIYFVHSDRLSESARTMIRREYLVMLLFWALVAATVGWLLATGRVAWTVVLLAYVLPSLIAPGINAARKFIEHLGLASTDPVQGTRTVLGPGVVTRLCSYFNFDIAIHGPHHRYPRAKHYELPERLRQLQAGAEPANQPPVFETFAAALWATLPCLWRCPGVGETVRRDLGQTTLTADGDSPGSGRREPLAPDHWDCTQVPAGRSSPRSDVHGLVGDLPKSE
;
A
#
# COMPACT_ATOMS: atom_id res chain seq x y z
N LEU A 1 -7.75 16.60 -1.46
CA LEU A 1 -6.95 17.57 -2.25
C LEU A 1 -7.71 18.86 -2.41
N PHE A 2 -8.93 18.83 -2.95
CA PHE A 2 -9.79 19.99 -3.11
C PHE A 2 -10.87 20.06 -2.03
N PRO A 3 -11.39 21.24 -1.67
CA PRO A 3 -12.57 21.36 -0.79
C PRO A 3 -13.83 20.71 -1.39
N SER A 4 -13.97 20.73 -2.73
CA SER A 4 -15.12 20.15 -3.42
C SER A 4 -15.02 18.63 -3.58
N PRO A 5 -15.98 17.83 -3.06
CA PRO A 5 -16.01 16.38 -3.26
C PRO A 5 -16.07 15.98 -4.74
N ARG A 6 -16.82 16.74 -5.55
CA ARG A 6 -16.96 16.49 -6.99
C ARG A 6 -15.64 16.69 -7.72
N ALA A 7 -14.87 17.71 -7.36
CA ALA A 7 -13.54 17.96 -7.93
C ALA A 7 -12.57 16.82 -7.59
N ASN A 8 -12.58 16.32 -6.34
CA ASN A 8 -11.76 15.16 -5.97
C ASN A 8 -12.16 13.89 -6.75
N VAL A 9 -13.45 13.66 -6.98
CA VAL A 9 -13.93 12.52 -7.78
C VAL A 9 -13.51 12.65 -9.24
N LEU A 10 -13.66 13.84 -9.84
CA LEU A 10 -13.22 14.08 -11.22
C LEU A 10 -11.71 13.89 -11.37
N TYR A 11 -10.92 14.47 -10.48
CA TYR A 11 -9.46 14.27 -10.43
C TYR A 11 -9.10 12.79 -10.33
N GLY A 12 -9.74 12.06 -9.41
CA GLY A 12 -9.52 10.63 -9.24
C GLY A 12 -9.84 9.82 -10.51
N ARG A 13 -10.91 10.17 -11.23
CA ARG A 13 -11.25 9.55 -12.52
C ARG A 13 -10.24 9.85 -13.62
N MET A 14 -9.77 11.09 -13.71
CA MET A 14 -8.72 11.46 -14.67
C MET A 14 -7.42 10.71 -14.37
N ALA A 15 -6.99 10.68 -13.11
CA ALA A 15 -5.82 9.90 -12.68
C ALA A 15 -6.02 8.40 -12.97
N GLY A 16 -7.21 7.87 -12.71
CA GLY A 16 -7.53 6.47 -12.99
C GLY A 16 -7.44 6.10 -14.47
N ILE A 17 -7.89 6.97 -15.38
CA ILE A 17 -7.72 6.80 -16.82
C ILE A 17 -6.23 6.70 -17.17
N LEU A 18 -5.41 7.61 -16.64
CA LEU A 18 -3.97 7.63 -16.91
C LEU A 18 -3.22 6.42 -16.34
N LEU A 19 -3.69 5.88 -15.22
CA LEU A 19 -3.08 4.75 -14.51
C LEU A 19 -3.64 3.37 -14.92
N PHE A 20 -4.58 3.32 -15.88
CA PHE A 20 -5.31 2.10 -16.26
C PHE A 20 -6.09 1.43 -15.11
N ILE A 21 -6.50 2.21 -14.10
CA ILE A 21 -7.24 1.71 -12.93
C ILE A 21 -8.48 2.59 -12.73
N PRO A 22 -9.72 2.07 -12.91
CA PRO A 22 -10.91 2.86 -12.67
C PRO A 22 -10.94 3.42 -11.25
N TYR A 23 -11.26 4.70 -11.12
CA TYR A 23 -11.35 5.37 -9.82
C TYR A 23 -12.28 4.64 -8.85
N THR A 24 -13.43 4.17 -9.34
CA THR A 24 -14.41 3.47 -8.51
C THR A 24 -13.86 2.12 -8.06
N ALA A 25 -13.15 1.39 -8.94
CA ALA A 25 -12.53 0.10 -8.60
C ALA A 25 -11.42 0.28 -7.56
N PHE A 26 -10.54 1.27 -7.75
CA PHE A 26 -9.53 1.66 -6.77
C PHE A 26 -10.17 2.00 -5.42
N ARG A 27 -11.15 2.90 -5.41
CA ARG A 27 -11.80 3.38 -4.17
C ARG A 27 -12.44 2.25 -3.37
N GLU A 28 -13.22 1.37 -4.02
CA GLU A 28 -13.90 0.30 -3.31
C GLU A 28 -12.93 -0.81 -2.87
N THR A 29 -11.89 -1.09 -3.65
CA THR A 29 -10.80 -2.02 -3.27
C THR A 29 -10.04 -1.48 -2.05
N HIS A 30 -9.65 -0.21 -2.08
CA HIS A 30 -8.91 0.43 -0.98
C HIS A 30 -9.76 0.53 0.30
N ARG A 31 -11.06 0.84 0.18
CA ARG A 31 -11.98 0.78 1.34
C ARG A 31 -12.11 -0.62 1.93
N THR A 32 -12.07 -1.65 1.08
CA THR A 32 -12.10 -3.05 1.51
C THR A 32 -10.80 -3.40 2.24
N HIS A 33 -9.66 -2.95 1.72
CA HIS A 33 -8.35 -3.07 2.35
C HIS A 33 -8.31 -2.44 3.74
N HIS A 34 -8.76 -1.19 3.91
CA HIS A 34 -8.84 -0.55 5.23
C HIS A 34 -9.72 -1.31 6.24
N ALA A 35 -10.80 -1.92 5.79
CA ALA A 35 -11.74 -2.60 6.68
C ALA A 35 -11.33 -4.04 7.02
N TYR A 36 -10.55 -4.67 6.15
CA TYR A 36 -10.19 -6.08 6.25
C TYR A 36 -8.67 -6.27 6.12
N LEU A 37 -7.91 -5.30 6.62
CA LEU A 37 -6.47 -5.18 6.45
C LEU A 37 -5.75 -6.51 6.72
N ASN A 38 -4.95 -6.96 5.76
CA ASN A 38 -4.13 -8.17 5.85
C ASN A 38 -4.92 -9.48 6.10
N THR A 39 -6.24 -9.48 5.90
CA THR A 39 -7.07 -10.70 5.94
C THR A 39 -7.29 -11.24 4.51
N PRO A 40 -7.77 -12.49 4.33
CA PRO A 40 -8.07 -13.02 3.00
C PRO A 40 -9.12 -12.23 2.21
N ARG A 41 -9.91 -11.37 2.87
CA ARG A 41 -10.88 -10.46 2.25
C ARG A 41 -10.25 -9.17 1.71
N ASP A 42 -8.99 -8.92 2.03
CA ASP A 42 -8.21 -7.80 1.53
C ASP A 42 -7.86 -8.02 0.04
N LEU A 43 -8.61 -7.36 -0.83
CA LEU A 43 -8.44 -7.48 -2.27
C LEU A 43 -7.20 -6.73 -2.80
N GLU A 44 -6.76 -5.68 -2.10
CA GLU A 44 -5.60 -4.86 -2.51
C GLU A 44 -4.28 -5.60 -2.25
N MET A 45 -4.25 -6.39 -1.17
CA MET A 45 -3.09 -7.20 -0.80
C MET A 45 -3.10 -8.61 -1.40
N TRP A 46 -3.98 -8.90 -2.36
CA TRP A 46 -3.90 -10.17 -3.08
C TRP A 46 -2.61 -10.27 -3.91
N PRO A 47 -1.94 -11.44 -3.95
CA PRO A 47 -2.27 -12.72 -3.28
C PRO A 47 -1.65 -12.87 -1.88
N TYR A 48 -0.97 -11.85 -1.37
CA TYR A 48 -0.20 -11.87 -0.13
C TYR A 48 -1.04 -12.04 1.14
N SER A 49 -2.28 -11.57 1.11
CA SER A 49 -3.21 -11.66 2.23
C SER A 49 -3.96 -12.99 2.30
N ASN A 50 -3.92 -13.81 1.25
CA ASN A 50 -4.71 -15.02 1.15
C ASN A 50 -3.85 -16.29 1.33
N PRO A 51 -4.05 -17.06 2.42
CA PRO A 51 -3.23 -18.23 2.75
C PRO A 51 -3.52 -19.44 1.84
N ALA A 52 -4.55 -19.40 0.99
CA ALA A 52 -4.84 -20.46 0.02
C ALA A 52 -3.82 -20.51 -1.12
N TYR A 53 -3.12 -19.40 -1.41
CA TYR A 53 -2.07 -19.39 -2.42
C TYR A 53 -0.78 -19.99 -1.85
N SER A 54 0.00 -20.68 -2.68
CA SER A 54 1.29 -21.23 -2.25
C SER A 54 2.33 -20.13 -2.06
N ARG A 55 3.34 -20.38 -1.22
CA ARG A 55 4.48 -19.47 -1.03
C ARG A 55 5.21 -19.18 -2.34
N TRP A 56 5.36 -20.20 -3.19
CA TRP A 56 5.99 -20.06 -4.52
C TRP A 56 5.20 -19.14 -5.45
N PHE A 57 3.87 -19.26 -5.48
CA PHE A 57 3.04 -18.35 -6.26
C PHE A 57 3.22 -16.90 -5.80
N ARG A 58 3.21 -16.66 -4.48
CA ARG A 58 3.42 -15.32 -3.93
C ARG A 58 4.80 -14.74 -4.28
N ARG A 59 5.87 -15.56 -4.25
CA ARG A 59 7.22 -15.15 -4.70
C ARG A 59 7.24 -14.74 -6.17
N ALA A 60 6.68 -15.58 -7.04
CA ALA A 60 6.58 -15.28 -8.46
C ALA A 60 5.77 -13.99 -8.68
N PHE A 61 4.70 -13.81 -7.89
CA PHE A 61 3.86 -12.62 -7.97
C PHE A 61 4.57 -11.35 -7.47
N VAL A 62 5.43 -11.41 -6.44
CA VAL A 62 6.32 -10.29 -6.05
C VAL A 62 7.16 -9.82 -7.25
N VAL A 63 7.84 -10.76 -7.93
CA VAL A 63 8.68 -10.42 -9.09
C VAL A 63 7.82 -9.84 -10.23
N PHE A 64 6.67 -10.45 -10.48
CA PHE A 64 5.72 -9.97 -11.48
C PHE A 64 5.20 -8.56 -11.15
N GLU A 65 4.83 -8.27 -9.91
CA GLU A 65 4.31 -6.95 -9.52
C GLU A 65 5.40 -5.87 -9.58
N LEU A 66 6.66 -6.20 -9.25
CA LEU A 66 7.79 -5.26 -9.36
C LEU A 66 8.16 -4.95 -10.82
N LEU A 67 8.20 -5.95 -11.70
CA LEU A 67 8.65 -5.78 -13.10
C LEU A 67 7.50 -5.39 -14.05
N CYS A 68 6.30 -5.88 -13.77
CA CYS A 68 5.11 -5.72 -14.59
C CYS A 68 3.99 -5.01 -13.82
N GLY A 69 4.33 -4.07 -12.95
CA GLY A 69 3.37 -3.34 -12.10
C GLY A 69 2.26 -2.62 -12.89
N TRP A 70 2.54 -2.24 -14.15
CA TRP A 70 1.57 -1.65 -15.08
C TRP A 70 0.50 -2.65 -15.54
N ILE A 71 0.75 -3.96 -15.45
CA ILE A 71 -0.24 -5.04 -15.62
C ILE A 71 -0.79 -5.44 -14.26
N ALA A 72 0.08 -5.68 -13.29
CA ALA A 72 -0.30 -6.21 -11.99
C ALA A 72 -1.28 -5.30 -11.24
N SER A 73 -1.06 -3.98 -11.25
CA SER A 73 -1.93 -3.04 -10.53
C SER A 73 -3.35 -3.02 -11.11
N PRO A 74 -3.57 -2.82 -12.43
CA PRO A 74 -4.90 -2.99 -13.02
C PRO A 74 -5.51 -4.34 -12.70
N LEU A 75 -4.76 -5.45 -12.78
CA LEU A 75 -5.30 -6.77 -12.44
C LEU A 75 -5.81 -6.82 -11.00
N ILE A 76 -4.99 -6.42 -10.02
CA ILE A 76 -5.35 -6.44 -8.59
C ILE A 76 -6.61 -5.61 -8.32
N PHE A 77 -6.64 -4.36 -8.77
CA PHE A 77 -7.77 -3.46 -8.53
C PHE A 77 -9.03 -3.85 -9.34
N SER A 78 -8.87 -4.46 -10.52
CA SER A 78 -10.01 -4.94 -11.33
C SER A 78 -10.71 -6.14 -10.68
N ARG A 79 -10.02 -6.92 -9.83
CA ARG A 79 -10.58 -8.14 -9.24
C ARG A 79 -11.87 -7.90 -8.48
N ILE A 80 -12.05 -6.73 -7.86
CA ILE A 80 -13.30 -6.40 -7.15
C ILE A 80 -14.54 -6.47 -8.07
N TYR A 81 -14.37 -6.23 -9.37
CA TYR A 81 -15.46 -6.34 -10.34
C TYR A 81 -15.89 -7.80 -10.55
N PHE A 82 -14.94 -8.74 -10.57
CA PHE A 82 -15.19 -10.16 -10.85
C PHE A 82 -15.45 -11.00 -9.61
N VAL A 83 -14.89 -10.60 -8.46
CA VAL A 83 -15.08 -11.30 -7.19
C VAL A 83 -16.39 -10.84 -6.55
N HIS A 84 -17.17 -11.78 -6.05
CA HIS A 84 -18.33 -11.45 -5.24
C HIS A 84 -17.86 -10.73 -3.98
N SER A 85 -18.30 -9.49 -3.80
CA SER A 85 -18.02 -8.68 -2.64
C SER A 85 -19.32 -8.05 -2.19
N ASP A 86 -19.73 -8.34 -0.96
CA ASP A 86 -20.96 -7.81 -0.35
C ASP A 86 -20.95 -6.27 -0.27
N ARG A 87 -19.77 -5.65 -0.45
CA ARG A 87 -19.59 -4.19 -0.39
C ARG A 87 -19.70 -3.51 -1.75
N LEU A 88 -19.68 -4.25 -2.86
CA LEU A 88 -19.74 -3.67 -4.19
C LEU A 88 -21.19 -3.57 -4.67
N SER A 89 -21.81 -2.40 -4.46
CA SER A 89 -23.16 -2.11 -4.97
C SER A 89 -23.26 -2.18 -6.51
N GLU A 90 -24.46 -2.46 -7.02
CA GLU A 90 -24.74 -2.48 -8.46
C GLU A 90 -24.43 -1.14 -9.16
N SER A 91 -24.68 -0.02 -8.45
CA SER A 91 -24.33 1.31 -8.94
C SER A 91 -22.83 1.46 -9.15
N ALA A 92 -22.02 0.92 -8.23
CA ALA A 92 -20.56 0.92 -8.33
C ALA A 92 -20.08 -0.01 -9.45
N ARG A 93 -20.66 -1.20 -9.61
CA ARG A 93 -20.37 -2.11 -10.75
C ARG A 93 -20.61 -1.43 -12.09
N THR A 94 -21.77 -0.78 -12.24
CA THR A 94 -22.12 -0.05 -13.46
C THR A 94 -21.15 1.11 -13.71
N MET A 95 -20.73 1.82 -12.66
CA MET A 95 -19.75 2.90 -12.79
C MET A 95 -18.37 2.38 -13.19
N ILE A 96 -17.89 1.29 -12.60
CA ILE A 96 -16.61 0.65 -12.99
C ILE A 96 -16.63 0.29 -14.48
N ARG A 97 -17.72 -0.33 -14.96
CA ARG A 97 -17.88 -0.66 -16.39
C ARG A 97 -17.81 0.58 -17.29
N ARG A 98 -18.49 1.66 -16.90
CA ARG A 98 -18.45 2.93 -17.65
C ARG A 98 -17.06 3.56 -17.64
N GLU A 99 -16.36 3.54 -16.50
CA GLU A 99 -14.99 4.03 -16.39
C GLU A 99 -14.02 3.23 -17.28
N TYR A 100 -14.16 1.90 -17.38
CA TYR A 100 -13.40 1.09 -18.35
C TYR A 100 -13.71 1.47 -19.79
N LEU A 101 -14.98 1.67 -20.15
CA LEU A 101 -15.35 2.08 -21.51
C LEU A 101 -14.73 3.44 -21.87
N VAL A 102 -14.81 4.43 -20.97
CA VAL A 102 -14.19 5.75 -21.16
C VAL A 102 -12.68 5.64 -21.29
N MET A 103 -12.05 4.83 -20.44
CA MET A 103 -10.61 4.58 -20.48
C MET A 103 -10.19 3.93 -21.81
N LEU A 104 -10.94 2.92 -22.29
CA LEU A 104 -10.68 2.28 -23.59
C LEU A 104 -10.77 3.30 -24.74
N LEU A 105 -11.82 4.12 -24.76
CA LEU A 105 -12.00 5.15 -25.79
C LEU A 105 -10.90 6.21 -25.75
N PHE A 106 -10.53 6.67 -24.55
CA PHE A 106 -9.44 7.62 -24.36
C PHE A 106 -8.11 7.07 -24.87
N TRP A 107 -7.74 5.85 -24.47
CA TRP A 107 -6.47 5.25 -24.88
C TRP A 107 -6.44 4.85 -26.36
N ALA A 108 -7.57 4.46 -26.94
CA ALA A 108 -7.67 4.27 -28.38
C ALA A 108 -7.38 5.57 -29.15
N LEU A 109 -7.93 6.70 -28.68
CA LEU A 109 -7.67 8.01 -29.29
C LEU A 109 -6.21 8.45 -29.11
N VAL A 110 -5.63 8.25 -27.92
CA VAL A 110 -4.20 8.55 -27.67
C VAL A 110 -3.32 7.68 -28.56
N ALA A 111 -3.56 6.38 -28.64
CA ALA A 111 -2.79 5.46 -29.47
C ALA A 111 -2.88 5.81 -30.96
N ALA A 112 -4.08 6.14 -31.46
CA ALA A 112 -4.27 6.58 -32.84
C ALA A 112 -3.52 7.89 -33.13
N THR A 113 -3.58 8.85 -32.20
CA THR A 113 -2.90 10.14 -32.34
C THR A 113 -1.38 9.98 -32.34
N VAL A 114 -0.84 9.23 -31.37
CA VAL A 114 0.61 8.95 -31.27
C VAL A 114 1.07 8.15 -32.49
N GLY A 115 0.31 7.14 -32.92
CA GLY A 115 0.60 6.36 -34.13
C GLY A 115 0.66 7.23 -35.38
N TRP A 116 -0.27 8.17 -35.55
CA TRP A 116 -0.25 9.13 -36.66
C TRP A 116 0.96 10.08 -36.59
N LEU A 117 1.30 10.60 -35.40
CA LEU A 117 2.46 11.47 -35.22
C LEU A 117 3.78 10.75 -35.53
N LEU A 118 3.89 9.48 -35.14
CA LEU A 118 5.05 8.63 -35.47
C LEU A 118 5.12 8.34 -36.97
N ALA A 119 4.00 7.95 -37.59
CA ALA A 119 3.92 7.63 -39.01
C ALA A 119 4.24 8.84 -39.92
N THR A 120 3.93 10.04 -39.46
CA THR A 120 4.23 11.30 -40.18
C THR A 120 5.60 11.90 -39.83
N GLY A 121 6.39 11.25 -38.97
CA GLY A 121 7.70 11.74 -38.55
C GLY A 121 7.66 13.00 -37.67
N ARG A 122 6.49 13.38 -37.14
CA ARG A 122 6.33 14.56 -36.26
C ARG A 122 6.84 14.32 -34.85
N VAL A 123 6.91 13.05 -34.42
CA VAL A 123 7.48 12.62 -33.15
C VAL A 123 8.38 11.42 -33.42
N ALA A 124 9.51 11.35 -32.73
CA ALA A 124 10.40 10.19 -32.78
C ALA A 124 10.02 9.14 -31.73
N TRP A 125 10.24 7.86 -32.04
CA TRP A 125 10.05 6.75 -31.09
C TRP A 125 10.82 6.96 -29.77
N THR A 126 12.03 7.51 -29.83
CA THR A 126 12.84 7.81 -28.64
C THR A 126 12.12 8.74 -27.67
N VAL A 127 11.37 9.73 -28.17
CA VAL A 127 10.58 10.64 -27.32
C VAL A 127 9.44 9.88 -26.65
N VAL A 128 8.70 9.06 -27.37
CA VAL A 128 7.60 8.25 -26.81
C VAL A 128 8.14 7.28 -25.76
N LEU A 129 9.26 6.62 -26.05
CA LEU A 129 9.89 5.66 -25.14
C LEU A 129 10.37 6.33 -23.85
N LEU A 130 11.12 7.43 -23.94
CA LEU A 130 11.73 8.07 -22.77
C LEU A 130 10.74 8.94 -21.98
N ALA A 131 9.83 9.65 -22.64
CA ALA A 131 8.92 10.56 -21.97
C ALA A 131 7.67 9.87 -21.41
N TYR A 132 7.27 8.72 -21.97
CA TYR A 132 6.03 8.07 -21.59
C TYR A 132 6.21 6.60 -21.18
N VAL A 133 6.74 5.75 -22.06
CA VAL A 133 6.80 4.30 -21.81
C VAL A 133 7.68 3.99 -20.60
N LEU A 134 8.91 4.51 -20.56
CA LEU A 134 9.87 4.21 -19.49
C LEU A 134 9.37 4.67 -18.11
N PRO A 135 8.89 5.91 -17.90
CA PRO A 135 8.28 6.30 -16.63
C PRO A 135 7.07 5.45 -16.25
N SER A 136 6.23 5.06 -17.22
CA SER A 136 5.04 4.23 -16.99
C SER A 136 5.38 2.79 -16.59
N LEU A 137 6.57 2.29 -16.97
CA LEU A 137 7.07 1.00 -16.52
C LEU A 137 7.68 1.08 -15.12
N ILE A 138 8.43 2.15 -14.83
CA ILE A 138 9.15 2.32 -13.56
C ILE A 138 8.20 2.67 -12.41
N ALA A 139 7.27 3.61 -12.63
CA ALA A 139 6.44 4.15 -11.55
C ALA A 139 5.58 3.10 -10.83
N PRO A 140 4.91 2.16 -11.53
CA PRO A 140 4.18 1.07 -10.87
C PRO A 140 5.08 0.14 -10.07
N GLY A 141 6.31 -0.14 -10.55
CA GLY A 141 7.29 -0.94 -9.81
C GLY A 141 7.74 -0.26 -8.52
N ILE A 142 7.96 1.06 -8.54
CA ILE A 142 8.24 1.85 -7.32
C ILE A 142 7.04 1.82 -6.36
N ASN A 143 5.82 1.95 -6.87
CA ASN A 143 4.62 1.87 -6.02
C ASN A 143 4.44 0.47 -5.40
N ALA A 144 4.74 -0.60 -6.14
CA ALA A 144 4.75 -1.96 -5.62
C ALA A 144 5.81 -2.14 -4.52
N ALA A 145 7.02 -1.61 -4.73
CA ALA A 145 8.08 -1.63 -3.71
C ALA A 145 7.64 -0.89 -2.43
N ARG A 146 7.01 0.28 -2.56
CA ARG A 146 6.43 1.03 -1.43
C ARG A 146 5.40 0.18 -0.67
N LYS A 147 4.41 -0.40 -1.38
CA LYS A 147 3.40 -1.29 -0.81
C LYS A 147 4.04 -2.47 -0.05
N PHE A 148 5.11 -3.06 -0.58
CA PHE A 148 5.80 -4.16 0.09
C PHE A 148 6.52 -3.70 1.35
N ILE A 149 7.19 -2.55 1.31
CA ILE A 149 7.81 -1.94 2.49
C ILE A 149 6.76 -1.77 3.60
N GLU A 150 5.60 -1.25 3.23
CA GLU A 150 4.52 -0.94 4.16
C GLU A 150 3.86 -2.18 4.78
N HIS A 151 3.67 -3.28 4.06
CA HIS A 151 2.88 -4.42 4.59
C HIS A 151 3.63 -5.75 4.72
N LEU A 152 4.57 -6.04 3.82
CA LEU A 152 4.99 -7.43 3.59
C LEU A 152 5.76 -8.00 4.78
N GLY A 153 5.42 -9.22 5.19
CA GLY A 153 6.05 -9.93 6.30
C GLY A 153 5.53 -9.57 7.68
N LEU A 154 4.49 -8.72 7.79
CA LEU A 154 3.84 -8.41 9.06
C LEU A 154 2.68 -9.37 9.33
N ALA A 155 2.62 -9.93 10.54
CA ALA A 155 1.68 -11.00 10.92
C ALA A 155 0.35 -10.52 11.53
N SER A 156 0.16 -9.21 11.63
CA SER A 156 -1.00 -8.61 12.28
C SER A 156 -2.05 -8.09 11.29
N THR A 157 -3.31 -8.13 11.71
CA THR A 157 -4.46 -7.49 11.05
C THR A 157 -4.85 -6.16 11.72
N ASP A 158 -4.20 -5.81 12.84
CA ASP A 158 -4.33 -4.50 13.43
C ASP A 158 -3.68 -3.44 12.52
N PRO A 159 -4.33 -2.30 12.24
CA PRO A 159 -3.79 -1.21 11.43
C PRO A 159 -2.36 -0.77 11.74
N VAL A 160 -2.03 -0.69 13.02
CA VAL A 160 -0.78 -0.11 13.51
C VAL A 160 0.34 -1.14 13.51
N GLN A 161 0.03 -2.39 13.89
CA GLN A 161 0.99 -3.50 13.93
C GLN A 161 1.13 -4.24 12.60
N GLY A 162 0.11 -4.17 11.75
CA GLY A 162 0.04 -4.81 10.45
C GLY A 162 0.69 -4.00 9.33
N THR A 163 1.28 -2.85 9.66
CA THR A 163 1.95 -1.96 8.69
C THR A 163 3.23 -1.33 9.25
N ARG A 164 4.21 -1.04 8.38
CA ARG A 164 5.41 -0.26 8.68
C ARG A 164 5.16 1.21 8.41
N THR A 165 5.73 2.05 9.27
CA THR A 165 5.70 3.51 9.12
C THR A 165 7.11 4.02 8.81
N VAL A 166 7.23 4.93 7.83
CA VAL A 166 8.48 5.66 7.56
C VAL A 166 8.29 7.13 7.93
N LEU A 167 9.04 7.59 8.93
CA LEU A 167 9.07 8.99 9.36
C LEU A 167 10.43 9.30 9.97
N GLY A 168 11.15 10.26 9.39
CA GLY A 168 12.47 10.64 9.89
C GLY A 168 12.88 12.07 9.50
N PRO A 169 13.90 12.63 10.17
CA PRO A 169 14.28 14.03 10.01
C PRO A 169 15.10 14.32 8.73
N GLY A 170 15.64 13.28 8.07
CA GLY A 170 16.51 13.43 6.90
C GLY A 170 15.81 14.05 5.69
N VAL A 171 16.53 14.90 4.94
CA VAL A 171 16.00 15.61 3.76
C VAL A 171 15.44 14.65 2.70
N VAL A 172 16.16 13.55 2.43
CA VAL A 172 15.70 12.52 1.48
C VAL A 172 14.38 11.90 1.93
N THR A 173 14.27 11.48 3.20
CA THR A 173 13.02 10.95 3.74
C THR A 173 11.89 11.97 3.63
N ARG A 174 12.13 13.24 4.00
CA ARG A 174 11.12 14.30 3.91
C ARG A 174 10.64 14.56 2.48
N LEU A 175 11.55 14.58 1.51
CA LEU A 175 11.20 14.72 0.10
C LEU A 175 10.37 13.52 -0.38
N CYS A 176 10.81 12.29 -0.08
CA CYS A 176 10.06 11.10 -0.41
C CYS A 176 8.68 11.08 0.24
N SER A 177 8.55 11.48 1.51
CA SER A 177 7.26 11.58 2.20
C SER A 177 6.37 12.64 1.56
N TYR A 178 6.91 13.83 1.23
CA TYR A 178 6.16 14.89 0.57
C TYR A 178 5.56 14.43 -0.77
N PHE A 179 6.38 13.85 -1.66
CA PHE A 179 5.90 13.36 -2.96
C PHE A 179 4.95 12.16 -2.86
N ASN A 180 5.02 11.41 -1.75
CA ASN A 180 4.09 10.33 -1.44
C ASN A 180 2.89 10.79 -0.58
N PHE A 181 2.69 12.09 -0.38
CA PHE A 181 1.62 12.64 0.47
C PHE A 181 1.57 11.96 1.86
N ASP A 182 2.73 11.80 2.49
CA ASP A 182 2.92 11.18 3.81
C ASP A 182 2.27 9.80 3.99
N ILE A 183 1.88 9.11 2.92
CA ILE A 183 1.16 7.83 2.99
C ILE A 183 1.99 6.71 3.63
N ALA A 184 3.31 6.87 3.63
CA ALA A 184 4.25 5.98 4.31
C ALA A 184 4.16 6.06 5.84
N ILE A 185 3.42 7.04 6.40
CA ILE A 185 2.95 7.04 7.79
C ILE A 185 1.73 6.13 7.88
N HIS A 186 1.98 4.84 7.63
CA HIS A 186 0.98 3.93 7.09
C HIS A 186 0.00 3.40 8.15
N GLY A 187 0.49 3.10 9.35
CA GLY A 187 -0.36 2.63 10.46
C GLY A 187 -1.45 3.65 10.82
N PRO A 188 -1.09 4.93 11.05
CA PRO A 188 -2.06 6.01 11.22
C PRO A 188 -3.00 6.20 10.04
N HIS A 189 -2.52 6.04 8.79
CA HIS A 189 -3.38 6.08 7.59
C HIS A 189 -4.47 5.01 7.65
N HIS A 190 -4.14 3.78 8.05
CA HIS A 190 -5.15 2.72 8.22
C HIS A 190 -6.07 2.92 9.41
N ARG A 191 -5.53 3.39 10.53
CA ARG A 191 -6.32 3.60 11.75
C ARG A 191 -7.30 4.76 11.59
N TYR A 192 -6.90 5.79 10.84
CA TYR A 192 -7.66 7.02 10.62
C TYR A 192 -7.78 7.33 9.11
N PRO A 193 -8.54 6.54 8.33
CA PRO A 193 -8.59 6.66 6.86
C PRO A 193 -9.22 7.96 6.33
N ARG A 194 -9.75 8.79 7.23
CA ARG A 194 -10.28 10.13 6.93
C ARG A 194 -9.32 11.27 7.31
N ALA A 195 -8.22 10.95 7.99
CA ALA A 195 -7.20 11.93 8.32
C ALA A 195 -6.53 12.43 7.04
N LYS A 196 -6.19 13.71 7.04
CA LYS A 196 -5.42 14.30 5.94
C LYS A 196 -3.94 13.94 6.13
N HIS A 197 -3.18 13.91 5.04
CA HIS A 197 -1.78 13.48 5.09
C HIS A 197 -0.93 14.25 6.13
N TYR A 198 -1.12 15.56 6.23
CA TYR A 198 -0.41 16.42 7.19
C TYR A 198 -0.79 16.17 8.66
N GLU A 199 -1.88 15.45 8.93
CA GLU A 199 -2.32 15.07 10.28
C GLU A 199 -1.67 13.76 10.73
N LEU A 200 -1.17 12.94 9.80
CA LEU A 200 -0.64 11.61 10.10
C LEU A 200 0.55 11.59 11.08
N PRO A 201 1.52 12.54 11.02
CA PRO A 201 2.60 12.59 12.02
C PRO A 201 2.07 12.78 13.45
N GLU A 202 1.06 13.64 13.62
CA GLU A 202 0.46 13.87 14.93
C GLU A 202 -0.35 12.65 15.40
N ARG A 203 -1.09 12.00 14.50
CA ARG A 203 -1.78 10.74 14.80
C ARG A 203 -0.81 9.63 15.21
N LEU A 204 0.38 9.57 14.61
CA LEU A 204 1.42 8.63 15.02
C LEU A 204 1.87 8.89 16.46
N ARG A 205 2.15 10.16 16.82
CA ARG A 205 2.55 10.53 18.18
C ARG A 205 1.49 10.15 19.22
N GLN A 206 0.21 10.39 18.91
CA GLN A 206 -0.92 10.00 19.76
C GLN A 206 -0.98 8.48 19.97
N LEU A 207 -0.78 7.70 18.91
CA LEU A 207 -0.74 6.23 19.01
C LEU A 207 0.45 5.74 19.83
N GLN A 208 1.64 6.32 19.65
CA GLN A 208 2.83 5.95 20.41
C GLN A 208 2.72 6.28 21.89
N ALA A 209 2.13 7.43 22.23
CA ALA A 209 1.93 7.86 23.62
C ALA A 209 0.95 6.97 24.39
N GLY A 210 -0.04 6.40 23.70
CA GLY A 210 -1.04 5.50 24.29
C GLY A 210 -0.72 4.01 24.18
N ALA A 211 0.39 3.62 23.56
CA ALA A 211 0.72 2.23 23.29
C ALA A 211 1.66 1.64 24.34
N GLU A 212 1.30 0.45 24.85
CA GLU A 212 2.20 -0.43 25.59
C GLU A 212 3.48 -0.71 24.78
N PRO A 213 4.63 -0.95 25.43
CA PRO A 213 5.90 -1.20 24.73
C PRO A 213 5.84 -2.30 23.67
N ALA A 214 5.06 -3.37 23.93
CA ALA A 214 4.88 -4.49 23.00
C ALA A 214 3.98 -4.16 21.78
N ASN A 215 3.25 -3.03 21.82
CA ASN A 215 2.30 -2.60 20.80
C ASN A 215 2.72 -1.29 20.12
N GLN A 216 4.00 -0.93 20.21
CA GLN A 216 4.55 0.23 19.52
C GLN A 216 4.52 0.02 18.00
N PRO A 217 4.12 1.03 17.19
CA PRO A 217 4.16 0.93 15.74
C PRO A 217 5.60 0.67 15.25
N PRO A 218 5.80 -0.17 14.23
CA PRO A 218 7.12 -0.35 13.63
C PRO A 218 7.47 0.87 12.76
N VAL A 219 8.25 1.79 13.33
CA VAL A 219 8.67 3.05 12.71
C VAL A 219 10.12 2.95 12.22
N PHE A 220 10.37 3.42 11.00
CA PHE A 220 11.68 3.52 10.38
C PHE A 220 11.99 4.98 10.04
N GLU A 221 13.22 5.42 10.28
CA GLU A 221 13.64 6.80 9.97
C GLU A 221 13.88 7.04 8.48
N THR A 222 14.11 5.96 7.71
CA THR A 222 14.40 6.05 6.27
C THR A 222 13.73 4.93 5.49
N PHE A 223 13.38 5.21 4.23
CA PHE A 223 12.89 4.21 3.30
C PHE A 223 13.91 3.09 3.05
N ALA A 224 15.22 3.40 3.09
CA ALA A 224 16.27 2.41 2.95
C ALA A 224 16.26 1.40 4.12
N ALA A 225 16.14 1.87 5.36
CA ALA A 225 16.03 0.98 6.53
C ALA A 225 14.77 0.10 6.46
N ALA A 226 13.63 0.70 6.07
CA ALA A 226 12.38 -0.03 5.90
C ALA A 226 12.46 -1.07 4.76
N LEU A 227 13.13 -0.72 3.66
CA LEU A 227 13.41 -1.64 2.54
C LEU A 227 14.30 -2.80 3.01
N TRP A 228 15.41 -2.53 3.70
CA TRP A 228 16.30 -3.57 4.23
C TRP A 228 15.57 -4.54 5.15
N ALA A 229 14.66 -4.04 6.00
CA ALA A 229 13.81 -4.87 6.85
C ALA A 229 12.83 -5.75 6.05
N THR A 230 12.39 -5.26 4.89
CA THR A 230 11.40 -5.93 4.04
C THR A 230 12.02 -6.95 3.09
N LEU A 231 13.27 -6.73 2.64
CA LEU A 231 13.94 -7.56 1.63
C LEU A 231 13.91 -9.08 1.95
N PRO A 232 14.20 -9.54 3.17
CA PRO A 232 14.10 -10.96 3.50
C PRO A 232 12.68 -11.53 3.32
N CYS A 233 11.65 -10.71 3.55
CA CYS A 233 10.25 -11.10 3.46
C CYS A 233 9.82 -11.37 2.02
N LEU A 234 10.39 -10.65 1.03
CA LEU A 234 10.10 -10.87 -0.40
C LEU A 234 10.32 -12.33 -0.83
N TRP A 235 11.30 -13.00 -0.20
CA TRP A 235 11.64 -14.38 -0.51
C TRP A 235 11.17 -15.37 0.57
N ARG A 236 11.42 -15.09 1.84
CA ARG A 236 11.18 -16.07 2.92
C ARG A 236 9.70 -16.22 3.25
N CYS A 237 8.98 -15.10 3.33
CA CYS A 237 7.57 -15.05 3.70
C CYS A 237 6.86 -13.87 2.99
N PRO A 238 6.60 -13.98 1.67
CA PRO A 238 5.91 -12.94 0.92
C PRO A 238 4.42 -13.03 1.20
N GLY A 239 4.01 -12.67 2.41
CA GLY A 239 2.63 -12.69 2.86
C GLY A 239 2.36 -11.55 3.84
N VAL A 240 1.11 -11.41 4.24
CA VAL A 240 0.68 -10.49 5.31
C VAL A 240 -0.34 -11.15 6.23
N GLY A 241 -0.49 -10.63 7.45
CA GLY A 241 -1.48 -11.06 8.43
C GLY A 241 -1.48 -12.57 8.67
N GLU A 242 -2.65 -13.19 8.45
CA GLU A 242 -2.85 -14.64 8.61
C GLU A 242 -1.93 -15.48 7.73
N THR A 243 -1.55 -14.98 6.55
CA THR A 243 -0.66 -15.70 5.65
C THR A 243 0.74 -15.85 6.25
N VAL A 244 1.23 -14.80 6.93
CA VAL A 244 2.51 -14.86 7.65
C VAL A 244 2.39 -15.80 8.84
N ARG A 245 1.34 -15.68 9.66
CA ARG A 245 1.12 -16.57 10.82
C ARG A 245 1.14 -18.04 10.40
N ARG A 246 0.43 -18.38 9.32
CA ARG A 246 0.45 -19.72 8.73
C ARG A 246 1.85 -20.15 8.28
N ASP A 247 2.56 -19.28 7.57
CA ASP A 247 3.91 -19.57 7.07
C ASP A 247 4.93 -19.80 8.20
N LEU A 248 4.73 -19.18 9.37
CA LEU A 248 5.51 -19.32 10.60
C LEU A 248 5.05 -20.48 11.50
N GLY A 249 4.08 -21.29 11.06
CA GLY A 249 3.54 -22.39 11.88
C GLY A 249 2.75 -21.92 13.11
N GLN A 250 2.39 -20.64 13.19
CA GLN A 250 1.55 -20.11 14.26
C GLN A 250 0.10 -20.44 13.92
N THR A 251 -0.44 -21.48 14.55
CA THR A 251 -1.84 -21.88 14.39
C THR A 251 -2.74 -20.70 14.73
N THR A 252 -3.66 -20.37 13.84
CA THR A 252 -4.78 -19.47 14.17
C THR A 252 -5.54 -20.09 15.34
N LEU A 253 -5.49 -19.46 16.51
CA LEU A 253 -6.53 -19.62 17.50
C LEU A 253 -7.83 -19.26 16.78
N THR A 254 -8.59 -20.27 16.39
CA THR A 254 -9.92 -20.08 15.83
C THR A 254 -10.73 -19.33 16.87
N ALA A 255 -11.39 -18.25 16.45
CA ALA A 255 -12.24 -17.40 17.27
C ALA A 255 -13.58 -18.07 17.64
N ASP A 256 -13.56 -19.39 17.88
CA ASP A 256 -14.68 -20.17 18.36
C ASP A 256 -14.27 -20.85 19.67
N GLY A 257 -14.87 -20.40 20.78
CA GLY A 257 -15.00 -21.18 22.01
C GLY A 257 -14.20 -20.70 23.21
N ASP A 258 -14.92 -20.13 24.18
CA ASP A 258 -14.51 -19.94 25.57
C ASP A 258 -13.75 -21.15 26.15
N SER A 259 -12.51 -20.93 26.60
CA SER A 259 -11.90 -21.66 27.72
C SER A 259 -10.62 -20.93 28.19
N PRO A 260 -10.52 -20.51 29.46
CA PRO A 260 -9.29 -19.95 30.01
C PRO A 260 -8.35 -21.10 30.38
N GLY A 261 -7.68 -21.67 29.38
CA GLY A 261 -6.66 -22.70 29.54
C GLY A 261 -5.27 -22.13 29.28
N SER A 262 -4.41 -22.16 30.30
CA SER A 262 -3.01 -21.72 30.29
C SER A 262 -2.14 -22.49 29.28
N GLY A 263 -2.22 -22.15 28.00
CA GLY A 263 -1.30 -22.66 26.98
C GLY A 263 0.06 -21.96 27.06
N ARG A 264 1.08 -22.64 27.59
CA ARG A 264 2.47 -22.20 27.43
C ARG A 264 2.78 -22.14 25.93
N ARG A 265 3.25 -21.00 25.46
CA ARG A 265 3.87 -20.87 24.13
C ARG A 265 5.09 -21.79 24.12
N GLU A 266 5.09 -22.81 23.27
CA GLU A 266 6.33 -23.52 22.98
C GLU A 266 7.32 -22.52 22.34
N PRO A 267 8.58 -22.50 22.78
CA PRO A 267 9.58 -21.64 22.17
C PRO A 267 9.79 -22.06 20.72
N LEU A 268 9.69 -21.09 19.81
CA LEU A 268 10.02 -21.26 18.39
C LEU A 268 11.44 -21.84 18.27
N ALA A 269 11.62 -22.78 17.33
CA ALA A 269 12.92 -23.38 17.06
C ALA A 269 13.99 -22.29 16.78
N PRO A 270 15.24 -22.48 17.22
CA PRO A 270 16.28 -21.43 17.22
C PRO A 270 16.68 -20.89 15.84
N ASP A 271 16.32 -21.58 14.75
CA ASP A 271 16.59 -21.15 13.37
C ASP A 271 15.45 -20.33 12.74
N HIS A 272 14.41 -20.03 13.53
CA HIS A 272 13.22 -19.36 13.03
C HIS A 272 13.42 -17.84 12.99
N TRP A 273 13.92 -17.35 11.85
CA TRP A 273 13.93 -15.92 11.53
C TRP A 273 12.50 -15.35 11.64
N ASP A 274 12.25 -14.54 12.67
CA ASP A 274 10.98 -13.86 12.84
C ASP A 274 11.00 -12.53 12.07
N CYS A 275 10.38 -12.53 10.89
CA CYS A 275 10.17 -11.33 10.07
C CYS A 275 9.47 -10.19 10.84
N THR A 276 8.76 -10.52 11.92
CA THR A 276 8.06 -9.56 12.78
C THR A 276 8.98 -8.92 13.83
N GLN A 277 10.17 -9.48 14.08
CA GLN A 277 11.13 -8.97 15.05
C GLN A 277 12.32 -8.24 14.42
N VAL A 278 12.23 -7.79 13.15
CA VAL A 278 13.24 -6.84 12.66
C VAL A 278 13.15 -5.61 13.55
N PRO A 279 14.17 -5.33 14.39
CA PRO A 279 14.08 -4.24 15.35
C PRO A 279 13.82 -2.97 14.54
N ALA A 280 12.76 -2.24 14.87
CA ALA A 280 12.64 -0.86 14.44
C ALA A 280 14.00 -0.20 14.74
N GLY A 281 14.66 0.34 13.72
CA GLY A 281 15.99 0.91 13.87
C GLY A 281 15.98 1.86 15.06
N ARG A 282 16.91 1.70 16.00
CA ARG A 282 16.93 2.39 17.31
C ARG A 282 16.42 3.82 17.15
N SER A 283 15.21 4.08 17.63
CA SER A 283 14.72 5.44 17.82
C SER A 283 15.59 6.04 18.91
N SER A 284 16.61 6.79 18.52
CA SER A 284 17.28 7.67 19.47
C SER A 284 16.28 8.78 19.77
N PRO A 285 15.81 8.93 21.02
CA PRO A 285 14.98 10.07 21.37
C PRO A 285 15.89 11.30 21.38
N ARG A 286 16.10 11.93 20.22
CA ARG A 286 16.54 13.32 20.19
C ARG A 286 15.31 14.19 20.36
N SER A 287 14.92 14.37 21.62
CA SER A 287 14.09 15.46 22.08
C SER A 287 14.85 16.78 21.88
N ASP A 288 14.91 17.29 20.64
CA ASP A 288 15.33 18.67 20.32
C ASP A 288 14.99 18.97 18.85
N VAL A 289 13.69 19.12 18.57
CA VAL A 289 13.21 19.85 17.38
C VAL A 289 12.15 20.84 17.86
N HIS A 290 12.55 21.73 18.76
CA HIS A 290 11.92 23.04 18.88
C HIS A 290 12.69 23.98 17.94
N GLY A 291 12.07 24.31 16.81
CA GLY A 291 12.59 25.31 15.90
C GLY A 291 12.21 25.01 14.46
N LEU A 292 11.45 25.94 13.86
CA LEU A 292 11.06 25.99 12.45
C LEU A 292 9.81 25.17 12.06
N VAL A 293 8.70 25.40 12.76
CA VAL A 293 7.41 25.56 12.08
C VAL A 293 7.09 27.04 12.18
N GLY A 294 7.33 27.77 11.10
CA GLY A 294 6.88 29.15 10.98
C GLY A 294 5.36 29.18 11.01
N ASP A 295 4.82 30.07 11.83
CA ASP A 295 3.40 30.42 11.86
C ASP A 295 2.96 30.83 10.44
N LEU A 296 2.21 29.97 9.77
CA LEU A 296 1.41 30.38 8.63
C LEU A 296 0.17 31.12 9.17
N PRO A 297 -0.12 32.34 8.69
CA PRO A 297 -1.26 33.10 9.18
C PRO A 297 -2.56 32.36 8.86
N LYS A 298 -3.40 32.21 9.88
CA LYS A 298 -4.80 31.78 9.72
C LYS A 298 -5.52 32.88 8.94
N SER A 299 -5.89 32.61 7.69
CA SER A 299 -6.88 33.42 6.98
C SER A 299 -8.28 32.97 7.40
N GLU A 300 -9.04 33.91 7.95
CA GLU A 300 -10.51 33.86 8.07
C GLU A 300 -11.19 33.76 6.71
#